data_AF-A0A7K2J277-F1
#
_entry.id   AF-A0A7K2J277-F1
#
_cell.length_a   1.000
_cell.length_b   1.000
_cell.length_c   1.000
_cell.angle_alpha   90.00
_cell.angle_beta   90.00
_cell.angle_gamma   90.00
#
_symmetry.space_group_name_H-M   'P 1'
#
loop_
_entity.id
_entity.type
_entity.pdbx_description
1 polymer ?
#
loop_
_entity_poly.entity_id
_entity_poly.type
_entity_poly.pdbx_seq_one_letter_code
_entity_poly.pdbx_strand_id
1 'polypeptide(L)'
;MPPRDLTRLGQAVKARRHQLGLARTKAAAEAGIAKDTWKRVEEANPVRPLNYAKIDHALGWATGSCNSIAEGGRPVRASDSDTAPNVVIADGVDRVAAVRQAIESASIGVTDLDAPQIRALSARIIEDLEEKGII
;
A
#
# COMPACT_ATOMS: atom_id res chain seq x y z
N MET A 1 18.98 -10.98 19.18
CA MET A 1 17.69 -11.03 18.45
C MET A 1 17.24 -12.47 18.43
N PRO A 2 16.03 -12.83 18.90
CA PRO A 2 15.57 -14.21 18.83
C PRO A 2 15.54 -14.68 17.37
N PRO A 3 15.79 -15.98 17.09
CA PRO A 3 15.74 -16.52 15.75
C PRO A 3 14.31 -16.37 15.18
N ARG A 4 14.20 -15.93 13.92
CA ARG A 4 12.91 -15.76 13.25
C ARG A 4 12.21 -17.11 13.09
N ASP A 5 11.05 -17.27 13.71
CA ASP A 5 10.22 -18.46 13.61
C ASP A 5 9.32 -18.36 12.37
N LEU A 6 9.85 -18.78 11.22
CA LEU A 6 9.11 -18.82 9.96
C LEU A 6 8.00 -19.89 9.97
N THR A 7 8.10 -20.91 10.82
CA THR A 7 7.08 -21.95 10.96
C THR A 7 5.82 -21.35 11.57
N ARG A 8 5.97 -20.59 12.66
CA ARG A 8 4.90 -19.83 13.29
C ARG A 8 4.27 -18.84 12.31
N LEU A 9 5.09 -18.13 11.55
CA LEU A 9 4.60 -17.21 10.50
C LEU A 9 3.76 -17.95 9.45
N GLY A 10 4.28 -19.04 8.87
CA GLY A 10 3.59 -19.81 7.84
C GLY A 10 2.26 -20.37 8.32
N GLN A 11 2.21 -20.86 9.56
CA GLN A 11 0.96 -21.31 10.21
C GLN A 11 -0.05 -20.18 10.39
N ALA A 12 0.39 -19.02 10.87
CA ALA A 12 -0.47 -17.85 11.07
C ALA A 12 -1.05 -17.33 9.73
N VAL A 13 -0.22 -17.23 8.70
CA VAL A 13 -0.63 -16.84 7.33
C VAL A 13 -1.66 -17.82 6.78
N LYS A 14 -1.39 -19.13 6.89
CA LYS A 14 -2.32 -20.18 6.44
C LYS A 14 -3.66 -20.13 7.19
N ALA A 15 -3.61 -20.00 8.51
CA ALA A 15 -4.80 -19.91 9.35
C ALA A 15 -5.64 -18.68 8.99
N ARG A 16 -5.01 -17.51 8.82
CA ARG A 16 -5.72 -16.29 8.43
C ARG A 16 -6.32 -16.39 7.04
N ARG A 17 -5.59 -16.95 6.06
CA ARG A 17 -6.13 -17.17 4.72
C ARG A 17 -7.37 -18.06 4.76
N HIS A 18 -7.37 -19.12 5.58
CA HIS A 18 -8.54 -19.98 5.76
C HIS A 18 -9.71 -19.26 6.42
N GLN A 19 -9.47 -18.41 7.42
CA GLN A 19 -10.52 -17.57 8.03
C GLN A 19 -11.18 -16.62 7.02
N LEU A 20 -10.42 -16.14 6.03
CA LEU A 20 -10.92 -15.30 4.94
C LEU A 20 -11.58 -16.10 3.81
N GLY A 21 -11.57 -17.44 3.88
CA GLY A 21 -12.10 -18.30 2.81
C GLY A 21 -11.33 -18.21 1.49
N LEU A 22 -10.07 -17.76 1.53
CA LEU A 22 -9.28 -17.49 0.32
C LEU A 22 -8.50 -18.72 -0.15
N ALA A 23 -8.58 -19.01 -1.45
CA ALA A 23 -7.63 -19.91 -2.10
C ALA A 23 -6.24 -19.26 -2.18
N ARG A 24 -5.16 -20.06 -2.20
CA ARG A 24 -3.78 -19.55 -2.34
C ARG A 24 -3.58 -18.67 -3.58
N THR A 25 -4.20 -19.05 -4.69
CA THR A 25 -4.16 -18.30 -5.95
C THR A 25 -4.77 -16.92 -5.81
N LYS A 26 -5.95 -16.83 -5.19
CA LYS A 26 -6.63 -15.57 -4.94
C LYS A 26 -5.85 -14.67 -3.97
N ALA A 27 -5.38 -15.24 -2.86
CA ALA A 27 -4.58 -14.48 -1.89
C ALA A 27 -3.25 -13.97 -2.48
N ALA A 28 -2.59 -14.77 -3.31
CA ALA A 28 -1.39 -14.34 -4.03
C ALA A 28 -1.68 -13.22 -5.06
N ALA A 29 -2.81 -13.32 -5.76
CA ALA A 29 -3.25 -12.27 -6.69
C ALA A 29 -3.56 -10.96 -5.97
N GLU A 30 -4.27 -11.01 -4.83
CA GLU A 30 -4.56 -9.85 -3.99
C GLU A 30 -3.28 -9.20 -3.43
N ALA A 31 -2.27 -10.01 -3.08
CA ALA A 31 -0.96 -9.53 -2.67
C ALA A 31 -0.07 -9.05 -3.84
N GLY A 32 -0.44 -9.28 -5.10
CA GLY A 32 0.40 -8.98 -6.26
C GLY A 32 1.75 -9.72 -6.22
N ILE A 33 1.73 -11.00 -5.83
CA ILE A 33 2.90 -11.89 -5.81
C ILE A 33 2.61 -13.21 -6.54
N ALA A 34 3.67 -13.93 -6.94
CA ALA A 34 3.51 -15.25 -7.54
C ALA A 34 2.92 -16.26 -6.53
N LYS A 35 2.05 -17.16 -7.00
CA LYS A 35 1.48 -18.26 -6.20
C LYS A 35 2.55 -19.07 -5.46
N ASP A 36 3.67 -19.34 -6.12
CA ASP A 36 4.78 -20.09 -5.51
C ASP A 36 5.47 -19.31 -4.39
N THR A 37 5.51 -17.98 -4.50
CA THR A 37 6.01 -17.12 -3.40
C THR A 37 5.08 -17.21 -2.20
N TRP A 38 3.76 -17.17 -2.41
CA TRP A 38 2.79 -17.37 -1.34
C TRP A 38 2.94 -18.76 -0.69
N LYS A 39 3.05 -19.81 -1.52
CA LYS A 39 3.25 -21.19 -1.07
C LYS A 39 4.50 -21.31 -0.19
N ARG A 40 5.63 -20.71 -0.62
CA ARG A 40 6.89 -20.70 0.15
C ARG A 40 6.70 -20.12 1.55
N VAL A 41 5.96 -19.02 1.69
CA VAL A 41 5.70 -18.42 3.01
C VAL A 41 4.89 -19.35 3.91
N GLU A 42 3.83 -19.99 3.39
CA GLU A 42 3.07 -20.97 4.18
C GLU A 42 3.87 -22.23 4.56
N GLU A 43 4.89 -22.55 3.78
CA GLU A 43 5.82 -23.67 4.01
C GLU A 43 7.06 -23.26 4.82
N ALA A 44 7.03 -22.10 5.48
CA ALA A 44 8.12 -21.58 6.31
C ALA A 44 9.44 -21.33 5.56
N ASN A 45 9.39 -21.20 4.23
CA ASN A 45 10.56 -20.86 3.43
C ASN A 45 10.75 -19.34 3.40
N PRO A 46 12.00 -18.85 3.55
CA PRO A 46 12.27 -17.43 3.49
C PRO A 46 11.98 -16.85 2.10
N VAL A 47 11.38 -15.65 2.10
CA VAL A 47 11.17 -14.81 0.91
C VAL A 47 11.71 -13.40 1.17
N ARG A 48 11.72 -12.56 0.12
CA ARG A 48 12.15 -11.16 0.21
C ARG A 48 11.27 -10.38 1.20
N PRO A 49 11.84 -9.44 1.99
CA PRO A 49 11.09 -8.63 2.95
C PRO A 49 9.83 -7.96 2.37
N LEU A 50 9.92 -7.44 1.15
CA LEU A 50 8.81 -6.81 0.44
C LEU A 50 7.59 -7.73 0.28
N ASN A 51 7.80 -9.04 0.14
CA ASN A 51 6.69 -9.99 -0.02
C ASN A 51 5.92 -10.18 1.30
N TYR A 52 6.58 -10.07 2.46
CA TYR A 52 5.88 -10.12 3.74
C TYR A 52 4.96 -8.90 3.92
N ALA A 53 5.42 -7.70 3.55
CA ALA A 53 4.59 -6.49 3.60
C ALA A 53 3.37 -6.59 2.67
N LYS A 54 3.55 -7.15 1.46
CA LYS A 54 2.43 -7.42 0.54
C LYS A 54 1.43 -8.42 1.09
N ILE A 55 1.91 -9.45 1.80
CA ILE A 55 1.06 -10.43 2.47
C ILE A 55 0.31 -9.83 3.66
N ASP A 56 0.96 -8.95 4.43
CA ASP A 56 0.30 -8.21 5.53
C ASP A 56 -0.94 -7.49 5.00
N HIS A 57 -0.78 -6.71 3.93
CA HIS A 57 -1.88 -5.99 3.29
C HIS A 57 -2.99 -6.94 2.81
N ALA A 58 -2.65 -8.00 2.07
CA ALA A 58 -3.64 -8.96 1.54
C ALA A 58 -4.42 -9.72 2.63
N LEU A 59 -3.86 -9.85 3.84
CA LEU A 59 -4.53 -10.52 4.96
C LEU A 59 -5.30 -9.56 5.89
N GLY A 60 -5.29 -8.26 5.58
CA GLY A 60 -5.86 -7.20 6.42
C GLY A 60 -5.11 -7.01 7.73
N TRP A 61 -3.80 -7.25 7.71
CA TRP A 61 -2.90 -6.98 8.82
C TRP A 61 -2.20 -5.64 8.63
N ALA A 62 -1.78 -5.04 9.75
CA ALA A 62 -0.89 -3.89 9.71
C ALA A 62 0.47 -4.30 9.16
N THR A 63 1.09 -3.43 8.37
CA THR A 63 2.45 -3.62 7.83
C THR A 63 3.44 -3.97 8.95
N GLY A 64 4.20 -5.04 8.77
CA GLY A 64 5.15 -5.52 9.77
C GLY A 64 4.59 -6.62 10.67
N SER A 65 3.29 -6.94 10.60
CA SER A 65 2.69 -8.03 11.37
C SER A 65 3.35 -9.38 11.08
N CYS A 66 3.69 -9.68 9.82
CA CYS A 66 4.46 -10.87 9.47
C CYS A 66 5.80 -10.93 10.22
N ASN A 67 6.48 -9.79 10.39
CA ASN A 67 7.74 -9.73 11.14
C ASN A 67 7.50 -9.93 12.64
N SER A 68 6.50 -9.24 13.21
CA SER A 68 6.10 -9.40 14.61
C SER A 68 5.75 -10.85 14.94
N ILE A 69 5.04 -11.56 14.06
CA ILE A 69 4.73 -13.00 14.25
C ILE A 69 6.00 -13.84 14.24
N ALA A 70 6.90 -13.60 13.28
CA ALA A 70 8.17 -14.32 13.18
C ALA A 70 9.08 -14.07 14.39
N GLU A 71 8.93 -12.94 15.07
CA GLU A 71 9.65 -12.60 16.31
C GLU A 71 8.96 -13.14 17.59
N GLY A 72 7.84 -13.86 17.44
CA GLY A 72 7.08 -14.45 18.56
C GLY A 72 5.91 -13.59 19.07
N GLY A 73 5.69 -12.42 18.45
CA GLY A 73 4.55 -11.55 18.69
C GLY A 73 3.23 -12.06 18.10
N ARG A 74 2.24 -11.15 18.01
CA ARG A 74 0.90 -11.40 17.46
C ARG A 74 0.65 -10.52 16.23
N PRO A 75 -0.19 -10.97 15.26
CA PRO A 75 -0.62 -10.11 14.17
C PRO A 75 -1.43 -8.92 14.70
N VAL A 76 -1.24 -7.74 14.11
CA VAL A 76 -2.07 -6.57 14.36
C VAL A 76 -3.02 -6.41 13.19
N ARG A 77 -4.31 -6.17 13.44
CA ARG A 77 -5.28 -5.86 12.37
C ARG A 77 -5.05 -4.46 11.86
N ALA A 78 -5.22 -4.24 10.55
CA ALA A 78 -5.15 -2.90 9.98
C ALA A 78 -6.16 -1.93 10.61
N SER A 79 -7.33 -2.42 11.05
CA SER A 79 -8.33 -1.63 11.79
C SER A 79 -7.86 -1.16 13.15
N ASP A 80 -6.97 -1.92 13.81
CA ASP A 80 -6.54 -1.65 15.19
C ASP A 80 -5.30 -0.74 15.19
N SER A 81 -4.59 -0.61 14.06
CA SER A 81 -3.46 0.29 13.90
C SER A 81 -3.86 1.76 13.67
N ASP A 82 -5.10 2.02 13.23
CA ASP A 82 -5.59 3.38 12.94
C ASP A 82 -5.91 4.17 14.24
N THR A 83 -5.83 3.52 15.40
CA THR A 83 -5.99 4.17 16.72
C THR A 83 -4.67 4.70 17.30
N ALA A 84 -3.53 4.56 16.59
CA ALA A 84 -2.25 5.12 17.00
C ALA A 84 -1.92 6.39 16.18
N PRO A 85 -1.89 7.60 16.77
CA PRO A 85 -1.69 8.88 16.05
C PRO A 85 -0.26 9.11 15.51
N ASN A 86 0.54 8.05 15.28
CA ASN A 86 1.95 8.16 14.90
C ASN A 86 2.51 7.01 14.06
N VAL A 87 1.68 6.18 13.42
CA VAL A 87 2.18 5.18 12.45
C VAL A 87 2.11 5.77 11.05
N VAL A 88 3.25 6.25 10.56
CA VAL A 88 3.45 6.50 9.13
C VAL A 88 3.47 5.15 8.44
N ILE A 89 2.36 4.79 7.80
CA ILE A 89 2.36 3.75 6.79
C ILE A 89 3.28 4.28 5.69
N ALA A 90 4.47 3.71 5.56
CA ALA A 90 5.27 3.85 4.34
C ALA A 90 4.55 3.06 3.25
N ASP A 91 3.39 3.57 2.85
CA ASP A 91 2.66 3.07 1.71
C ASP A 91 3.49 3.42 0.48
N GLY A 92 3.64 2.44 -0.41
CA GLY A 92 4.31 2.64 -1.67
C GLY A 92 3.48 3.59 -2.51
N VAL A 93 3.70 4.89 -2.28
CA VAL A 93 3.06 6.03 -2.93
C VAL A 93 1.54 5.90 -2.89
N ASP A 94 0.95 6.42 -1.81
CA ASP A 94 -0.45 6.85 -1.84
C ASP A 94 -0.57 7.86 -2.99
N ARG A 95 -0.93 7.35 -4.17
CA ARG A 95 -0.97 8.09 -5.42
C ARG A 95 -1.94 9.26 -5.31
N VAL A 96 -2.94 9.17 -4.44
CA VAL A 96 -3.88 10.25 -4.18
C VAL A 96 -3.23 11.36 -3.36
N ALA A 97 -2.44 11.01 -2.33
CA ALA A 97 -1.67 11.98 -1.55
C ALA A 97 -0.55 12.65 -2.37
N ALA A 98 0.17 11.89 -3.20
CA ALA A 98 1.21 12.42 -4.08
C ALA A 98 0.62 13.34 -5.17
N VAL A 99 -0.54 13.00 -5.74
CA VAL A 99 -1.26 13.87 -6.69
C VAL A 99 -1.73 15.15 -5.99
N ARG A 100 -2.29 15.05 -4.79
CA ARG A 100 -2.72 16.23 -4.02
C ARG A 100 -1.56 17.15 -3.65
N GLN A 101 -0.42 16.57 -3.25
CA GLN A 101 0.80 17.31 -2.92
C GLN A 101 1.42 17.97 -4.16
N ALA A 102 1.34 17.33 -5.32
CA ALA A 102 1.75 17.93 -6.59
C ALA A 102 0.83 19.11 -6.99
N ILE A 103 -0.48 18.98 -6.78
CA ILE A 103 -1.46 20.05 -7.00
C ILE A 103 -1.23 21.23 -6.02
N GLU A 104 -0.96 20.94 -4.74
CA GLU A 104 -0.65 21.97 -3.73
C GLU A 104 0.68 22.67 -4.00
N SER A 105 1.70 21.92 -4.43
CA SER A 105 3.00 22.50 -4.78
C SER A 105 2.92 23.38 -6.03
N ALA A 106 2.06 23.04 -7.00
CA ALA A 106 1.74 23.92 -8.12
C ALA A 106 0.94 25.17 -7.69
N SER A 107 0.18 25.09 -6.59
CA SER A 107 -0.62 26.19 -6.04
C SER A 107 0.22 27.24 -5.30
N ILE A 108 1.43 26.88 -4.85
CA ILE A 108 2.34 27.80 -4.13
C ILE A 108 3.06 28.79 -5.08
N GLY A 109 2.90 28.65 -6.40
CA GLY A 109 3.53 29.53 -7.39
C GLY A 109 2.64 30.63 -7.99
N VAL A 110 1.36 30.72 -7.62
CA VAL A 110 0.41 31.62 -8.29
C VAL A 110 -0.33 32.51 -7.28
N THR A 111 0.43 33.41 -6.68
CA THR A 111 -0.05 34.63 -6.03
C THR A 111 0.86 35.73 -6.58
N ASP A 112 0.60 36.34 -7.73
CA ASP A 112 -0.52 37.23 -8.02
C ASP A 112 -0.89 37.15 -9.49
N LEU A 113 -2.09 36.66 -9.81
CA LEU A 113 -2.66 36.85 -11.15
C LEU A 113 -3.81 37.83 -11.07
N ASP A 114 -3.64 38.98 -11.70
CA ASP A 114 -4.71 39.94 -11.89
C ASP A 114 -5.78 39.33 -12.81
N ALA A 115 -7.02 39.80 -12.72
CA ALA A 115 -8.15 39.32 -13.52
C ALA A 115 -7.88 39.13 -15.04
N PRO A 116 -7.01 39.93 -15.71
CA PRO A 116 -6.61 39.68 -17.09
C PRO A 116 -5.77 38.41 -17.28
N GLN A 117 -4.90 38.07 -16.33
CA GLN A 117 -4.01 36.92 -16.42
C GLN A 117 -4.73 35.60 -16.11
N ILE A 118 -5.75 35.65 -15.24
CA ILE A 118 -6.67 34.52 -15.01
C ILE A 118 -7.37 34.13 -16.33
N ARG A 119 -7.84 35.11 -17.11
CA ARG A 119 -8.47 34.84 -18.41
C ARG A 119 -7.51 34.23 -19.43
N ALA A 120 -6.26 34.69 -19.44
CA ALA A 120 -5.23 34.14 -20.33
C ALA A 120 -4.85 32.70 -19.98
N LEU A 121 -4.80 32.37 -18.68
CA LEU A 121 -4.52 31.01 -18.22
C LEU A 121 -5.68 30.05 -18.55
N SER A 122 -6.93 30.47 -18.33
CA SER A 122 -8.10 29.67 -18.69
C SER A 122 -8.17 29.38 -20.19
N ALA A 123 -7.84 30.36 -21.04
CA ALA A 123 -7.81 30.16 -22.50
C ALA A 123 -6.77 29.11 -22.91
N ARG A 124 -5.57 29.15 -22.32
CA ARG A 124 -4.49 28.20 -22.60
C ARG A 124 -4.79 26.78 -22.10
N ILE A 125 -5.52 26.64 -20.98
CA ILE A 125 -5.96 25.34 -20.46
C ILE A 125 -7.03 24.72 -21.37
N ILE A 126 -7.95 25.52 -21.89
CA ILE A 126 -8.97 25.05 -22.84
C ILE A 126 -8.31 24.60 -24.15
N GLU A 127 -7.36 25.37 -24.68
CA GLU A 127 -6.60 25.02 -25.89
C GLU A 127 -5.85 23.69 -25.73
N ASP A 128 -5.17 23.47 -24.60
CA ASP A 128 -4.44 22.21 -24.32
C ASP A 128 -5.39 21.01 -24.09
N LEU A 129 -6.63 21.26 -23.67
CA LEU A 129 -7.67 20.22 -23.53
C LEU A 129 -8.32 19.84 -24.86
N GLU A 130 -8.53 20.82 -25.76
CA GLU A 130 -8.98 20.58 -27.15
C GLU A 130 -7.91 19.84 -27.96
N GLU A 131 -6.64 20.23 -27.83
CA GLU A 131 -5.52 19.58 -28.53
C GLU A 131 -5.33 18.12 -28.09
N LYS A 132 -5.69 17.81 -26.84
CA LYS A 132 -5.66 16.45 -26.27
C LYS A 132 -6.96 15.65 -26.51
N GLY A 133 -7.97 16.26 -27.13
CA GLY A 133 -9.26 15.61 -27.45
C GLY A 133 -10.05 15.15 -26.23
N ILE A 134 -9.87 15.84 -25.09
CA ILE A 134 -10.54 15.52 -23.82
C ILE A 134 -11.94 16.16 -23.76
N ILE A 135 -12.12 17.24 -24.50
CA ILE A 135 -13.38 17.96 -24.76
C ILE A 135 -13.52 18.28 -26.23
#